data_AF-A0A396AAY8-F1
#
_entry.id   AF-A0A396AAY8-F1
#
_cell.length_a   1.000
_cell.length_b   1.000
_cell.length_c   1.000
_cell.angle_alpha   90.00
_cell.angle_beta   90.00
_cell.angle_gamma   90.00
#
_symmetry.space_group_name_H-M   'P 1'
#
loop_
_entity.id
_entity.type
_entity.pdbx_description
1 polymer ?
#
loop_
_entity_poly.entity_id
_entity_poly.type
_entity_poly.pdbx_seq_one_letter_code
_entity_poly.pdbx_strand_id
1 'polypeptide(L)'
;MRIDSRKPKAAALSATLAVALLVSASVTEAHAATLSDAVGSTPSEATLMQPVDYRGDGFGSMQEWNASMGAKRDSLEVRAQIIMNMYGDYATDDERAVLQECIDGAGSLLTMEEVDAKSTELDELRATLEDAKREALELEAAEAEAAQASYYNAGYGSSYAAAAYYANGSGLTRSGGVNNFNGRRETYYSSNVLYHYRTGEWTQDSEGFWRDSDGYYVVAAGDKAQGSTFTGSKGECKVYDSGCAAGTTDYYTGW
;
A
#
# COMPACT_ATOMS: atom_id res chain seq x y z
N MET A 1 -1.32 -14.35 2.04
CA MET A 1 -1.30 -12.96 2.51
C MET A 1 -2.53 -12.79 3.39
N ARG A 2 -2.34 -12.69 4.70
CA ARG A 2 -3.44 -12.64 5.68
C ARG A 2 -3.72 -11.16 5.90
N ILE A 3 -4.86 -10.67 5.44
CA ILE A 3 -5.30 -9.30 5.73
C ILE A 3 -5.80 -9.34 7.16
N ASP A 4 -5.04 -8.72 8.08
CA ASP A 4 -5.53 -8.45 9.42
C ASP A 4 -6.80 -7.62 9.30
N SER A 5 -7.92 -8.14 9.81
CA SER A 5 -9.21 -7.48 9.80
C SER A 5 -9.06 -6.10 10.44
N ARG A 6 -9.16 -5.04 9.62
CA ARG A 6 -9.29 -3.68 10.13
C ARG A 6 -10.48 -3.65 11.08
N LYS A 7 -10.27 -3.17 12.31
CA LYS A 7 -11.39 -2.87 13.19
C LYS A 7 -12.29 -1.87 12.46
N PRO A 8 -13.61 -2.09 12.40
CA PRO A 8 -14.51 -1.13 11.79
C PRO A 8 -14.34 0.21 12.50
N LYS A 9 -13.85 1.23 11.79
CA LYS A 9 -14.08 2.62 12.22
C LYS A 9 -15.59 2.77 12.17
N ALA A 10 -16.21 3.09 13.30
CA ALA A 10 -17.63 3.38 13.39
C ALA A 10 -17.96 4.65 12.58
N ALA A 11 -17.99 4.53 11.25
CA ALA A 11 -18.88 5.33 10.45
C ALA A 11 -20.27 4.79 10.78
N ALA A 12 -21.13 5.62 11.36
CA ALA A 12 -22.52 5.27 11.59
C ALA A 12 -23.22 5.15 10.23
N LEU A 13 -22.99 4.05 9.50
CA LEU A 13 -23.83 3.65 8.37
C LEU A 13 -25.18 3.26 8.96
N SER A 14 -26.15 4.17 8.85
CA SER A 14 -27.52 3.90 9.22
C SER A 14 -28.16 3.01 8.16
N ALA A 15 -27.87 1.71 8.25
CA ALA A 15 -28.56 0.69 7.46
C ALA A 15 -30.02 0.62 7.94
N THR A 16 -30.90 1.39 7.29
CA THR A 16 -32.35 1.27 7.47
C THR A 16 -32.84 0.12 6.62
N LEU A 17 -32.77 -1.09 7.17
CA LEU A 17 -33.32 -2.29 6.57
C LEU A 17 -34.86 -2.29 6.71
N ALA A 18 -35.57 -2.00 5.62
CA ALA A 18 -37.02 -2.19 5.55
C ALA A 18 -37.34 -3.59 5.00
N VAL A 19 -37.51 -4.59 5.90
CA VAL A 19 -38.04 -5.91 5.52
C VAL A 19 -39.56 -5.89 5.56
N ALA A 20 -40.21 -6.00 4.41
CA ALA A 20 -41.64 -6.29 4.32
C ALA A 20 -41.87 -7.81 4.24
N LEU A 21 -42.22 -8.43 5.37
CA LEU A 21 -42.63 -9.84 5.44
C LEU A 21 -44.13 -9.94 5.14
N LEU A 22 -44.50 -10.51 3.99
CA LEU A 22 -45.89 -10.80 3.64
C LEU A 22 -46.24 -12.25 4.03
N VAL A 23 -47.09 -12.38 5.04
CA VAL A 23 -47.75 -13.65 5.42
C VAL A 23 -48.92 -13.87 4.45
N SER A 24 -48.82 -14.88 3.59
CA SER A 24 -49.95 -15.34 2.78
C SER A 24 -50.75 -16.39 3.54
N ALA A 25 -51.98 -16.04 3.94
CA ALA A 25 -52.98 -16.99 4.42
C ALA A 25 -53.63 -17.69 3.21
N SER A 26 -53.55 -19.02 3.17
CA SER A 26 -54.23 -19.84 2.17
C SER A 26 -55.71 -20.02 2.53
N VAL A 27 -56.62 -19.54 1.68
CA VAL A 27 -58.00 -20.01 1.64
C VAL A 27 -58.20 -20.75 0.33
N THR A 28 -58.37 -22.06 0.44
CA THR A 28 -58.81 -22.95 -0.63
C THR A 28 -60.30 -22.76 -0.84
N GLU A 29 -60.74 -22.46 -2.07
CA GLU A 29 -62.13 -22.66 -2.44
C GLU A 29 -62.29 -23.21 -3.86
N ALA A 30 -63.31 -24.07 -3.99
CA ALA A 30 -63.47 -25.11 -4.99
C ALA A 30 -64.06 -24.60 -6.32
N HIS A 31 -63.76 -25.35 -7.38
CA HIS A 31 -64.29 -25.18 -8.73
C HIS A 31 -65.82 -25.41 -8.80
N ALA A 32 -66.51 -24.56 -9.55
CA ALA A 32 -67.68 -24.94 -10.33
C ALA A 32 -67.76 -24.10 -11.62
N ALA A 33 -67.82 -24.80 -12.75
CA ALA A 33 -67.79 -24.28 -14.11
C ALA A 33 -69.11 -23.62 -14.54
N THR A 34 -69.05 -22.57 -15.36
CA THR A 34 -69.92 -22.37 -16.54
C THR A 34 -69.21 -21.48 -17.58
N LEU A 35 -69.28 -21.91 -18.85
CA LEU A 35 -68.74 -21.26 -20.04
C LEU A 35 -69.51 -19.99 -20.42
N SER A 36 -68.80 -18.91 -20.77
CA SER A 36 -69.21 -18.01 -21.86
C SER A 36 -68.02 -17.21 -22.40
N ASP A 37 -67.90 -17.22 -23.71
CA ASP A 37 -66.87 -16.62 -24.56
C ASP A 37 -67.08 -15.09 -24.69
N ALA A 38 -66.06 -14.28 -24.36
CA ALA A 38 -65.89 -12.90 -24.85
C ALA A 38 -64.57 -12.26 -24.32
N VAL A 39 -63.72 -11.88 -25.29
CA VAL A 39 -62.86 -10.66 -25.29
C VAL A 39 -61.84 -10.47 -24.16
N GLY A 40 -60.56 -10.58 -24.54
CA GLY A 40 -59.47 -9.77 -23.98
C GLY A 40 -58.93 -10.24 -22.63
N SER A 41 -57.81 -10.97 -22.65
CA SER A 41 -56.95 -11.12 -21.48
C SER A 41 -56.52 -9.74 -20.98
N THR A 42 -57.18 -9.24 -19.96
CA THR A 42 -56.54 -8.36 -18.99
C THR A 42 -55.62 -9.23 -18.14
N PRO A 43 -54.31 -8.99 -18.07
CA PRO A 43 -53.52 -9.60 -17.01
C PRO A 43 -53.97 -8.95 -15.69
N SER A 44 -54.71 -9.73 -14.90
CA SER A 44 -54.97 -9.42 -13.51
C SER A 44 -53.66 -9.61 -12.73
N GLU A 45 -52.88 -8.57 -12.64
CA GLU A 45 -51.87 -8.42 -11.59
C GLU A 45 -51.73 -6.94 -11.26
N ALA A 46 -52.80 -6.38 -10.67
CA ALA A 46 -52.68 -5.15 -9.91
C ALA A 46 -51.94 -5.47 -8.60
N THR A 47 -50.64 -5.81 -8.71
CA THR A 47 -49.69 -5.38 -7.70
C THR A 47 -49.89 -3.89 -7.62
N LEU A 48 -50.40 -3.41 -6.49
CA LEU A 48 -50.63 -2.02 -6.19
C LEU A 48 -49.26 -1.31 -6.14
N MET A 49 -48.62 -1.16 -7.31
CA MET A 49 -47.50 -0.26 -7.51
C MET A 49 -48.03 1.11 -7.10
N GLN A 50 -47.43 1.69 -6.07
CA GLN A 50 -47.72 3.08 -5.74
C GLN A 50 -47.54 3.90 -7.03
N PRO A 51 -48.46 4.83 -7.34
CA PRO A 51 -48.36 5.60 -8.57
C PRO A 51 -47.05 6.40 -8.54
N VAL A 52 -46.16 6.11 -9.49
CA VAL A 52 -44.88 6.79 -9.65
C VAL A 52 -45.16 8.28 -9.94
N ASP A 53 -44.67 9.17 -9.07
CA ASP A 53 -44.78 10.62 -9.25
C ASP A 53 -43.65 11.17 -10.14
N TYR A 54 -43.63 10.73 -11.40
CA TYR A 54 -42.63 11.17 -12.36
C TYR A 54 -42.64 12.70 -12.59
N ARG A 55 -43.77 13.37 -12.32
CA ARG A 55 -43.91 14.83 -12.38
C ARG A 55 -43.22 15.50 -11.19
N GLY A 56 -43.41 14.97 -9.98
CA GLY A 56 -42.70 15.39 -8.78
C GLY A 56 -41.18 15.23 -8.90
N ASP A 57 -40.74 14.17 -9.58
CA ASP A 57 -39.33 13.92 -9.91
C ASP A 57 -38.77 14.83 -11.02
N GLY A 58 -39.60 15.72 -11.61
CA GLY A 58 -39.17 16.71 -12.59
C GLY A 58 -39.20 16.25 -14.05
N PHE A 59 -39.85 15.12 -14.37
CA PHE A 59 -39.89 14.57 -15.73
C PHE A 59 -41.09 15.05 -16.56
N GLY A 60 -40.84 15.30 -17.84
CA GLY A 60 -41.82 15.70 -18.84
C GLY A 60 -42.71 14.55 -19.33
N SER A 61 -42.31 13.30 -19.09
CA SER A 61 -43.15 12.12 -19.32
C SER A 61 -42.69 10.90 -18.51
N MET A 62 -43.57 9.91 -18.36
CA MET A 62 -43.23 8.60 -17.78
C MET A 62 -42.13 7.88 -18.58
N GLN A 63 -42.08 8.10 -19.91
CA GLN A 63 -41.04 7.51 -20.75
C GLN A 63 -39.66 8.08 -20.41
N GLU A 64 -39.55 9.40 -20.21
CA GLU A 64 -38.30 10.05 -19.78
C GLU A 64 -37.87 9.58 -18.39
N TRP A 65 -38.81 9.44 -17.46
CA TRP A 65 -38.55 8.91 -16.12
C TRP A 65 -38.04 7.47 -16.17
N ASN A 66 -38.70 6.58 -16.92
CA ASN A 66 -38.29 5.19 -17.09
C ASN A 66 -36.88 5.08 -17.71
N ALA A 67 -36.58 5.90 -18.73
CA ALA A 67 -35.26 5.91 -19.36
C ALA A 67 -34.18 6.39 -18.37
N SER A 68 -34.47 7.45 -17.60
CA SER A 68 -33.54 7.95 -16.59
C SER A 68 -33.33 6.95 -15.44
N MET A 69 -34.39 6.31 -14.95
CA MET A 69 -34.31 5.29 -13.92
C MET A 69 -33.48 4.10 -14.39
N GLY A 70 -33.73 3.59 -15.60
CA GLY A 70 -32.92 2.52 -16.19
C GLY A 70 -31.44 2.90 -16.25
N ALA A 71 -31.12 4.06 -16.81
CA ALA A 71 -29.74 4.53 -16.92
C ALA A 71 -29.04 4.69 -15.56
N LYS A 72 -29.74 5.18 -14.53
CA LYS A 72 -29.16 5.30 -13.20
C LYS A 72 -28.94 3.93 -12.54
N ARG A 73 -29.88 2.98 -12.67
CA ARG A 73 -29.72 1.60 -12.14
C ARG A 73 -28.53 0.90 -12.82
N ASP A 74 -28.42 0.99 -14.14
CA ASP A 74 -27.28 0.46 -14.90
C ASP A 74 -25.97 1.12 -14.43
N SER A 75 -26.00 2.44 -14.18
CA SER A 75 -24.83 3.15 -13.66
C SER A 75 -24.43 2.70 -12.26
N LEU A 76 -25.35 2.32 -11.39
CA LEU A 76 -25.05 1.82 -10.04
C LEU A 76 -24.31 0.48 -10.13
N GLU A 77 -24.84 -0.47 -10.92
CA GLU A 77 -24.22 -1.77 -11.15
C GLU A 77 -22.78 -1.62 -11.68
N VAL A 78 -22.60 -0.82 -12.73
CA VAL A 78 -21.29 -0.58 -13.35
C VAL A 78 -20.32 0.07 -12.36
N ARG A 79 -20.76 1.08 -11.59
CA ARG A 79 -19.90 1.74 -10.59
C ARG A 79 -19.50 0.77 -9.49
N ALA A 80 -20.43 -0.06 -8.99
CA ALA A 80 -20.14 -1.05 -7.95
C ALA A 80 -19.13 -2.10 -8.44
N GLN A 81 -19.26 -2.56 -9.69
CA GLN A 81 -18.30 -3.48 -10.30
C GLN A 81 -16.90 -2.85 -10.44
N ILE A 82 -16.81 -1.59 -10.85
CA ILE A 82 -15.53 -0.85 -10.94
C ILE A 82 -14.87 -0.74 -9.56
N ILE A 83 -15.65 -0.36 -8.54
CA ILE A 83 -15.15 -0.23 -7.17
C ILE A 83 -14.67 -1.59 -6.66
N MET A 84 -15.45 -2.66 -6.85
CA MET A 84 -15.05 -4.01 -6.46
C MET A 84 -13.77 -4.46 -7.15
N ASN A 85 -13.60 -4.19 -8.44
CA ASN A 85 -12.40 -4.55 -9.19
C ASN A 85 -11.16 -3.77 -8.75
N MET A 86 -11.29 -2.48 -8.45
CA MET A 86 -10.16 -1.61 -8.12
C MET A 86 -9.75 -1.66 -6.65
N TYR A 87 -10.72 -1.89 -5.76
CA TYR A 87 -10.54 -1.75 -4.32
C TYR A 87 -10.98 -2.98 -3.51
N GLY A 88 -11.51 -4.03 -4.16
CA GLY A 88 -12.01 -5.22 -3.47
C GLY A 88 -11.01 -5.78 -2.47
N ASP A 89 -9.74 -5.91 -2.85
CA ASP A 89 -8.68 -6.45 -1.97
C ASP A 89 -8.45 -5.62 -0.69
N TYR A 90 -8.91 -4.37 -0.66
CA TYR A 90 -8.84 -3.48 0.51
C TYR A 90 -10.17 -3.39 1.27
N ALA A 91 -11.26 -3.91 0.72
CA ALA A 91 -12.58 -3.89 1.32
C ALA A 91 -12.74 -4.99 2.39
N THR A 92 -13.47 -4.67 3.46
CA THR A 92 -13.99 -5.63 4.44
C THR A 92 -15.08 -6.51 3.85
N ASP A 93 -15.43 -7.59 4.54
CA ASP A 93 -16.50 -8.49 4.09
C ASP A 93 -17.86 -7.78 4.02
N ASP A 94 -18.14 -6.88 4.96
CA ASP A 94 -19.38 -6.09 4.98
C ASP A 94 -19.43 -5.10 3.80
N GLU A 95 -18.32 -4.40 3.52
CA GLU A 95 -18.21 -3.48 2.37
C GLU A 95 -18.32 -4.22 1.03
N ARG A 96 -17.76 -5.44 0.95
CA ARG A 96 -17.93 -6.33 -0.21
C ARG A 96 -19.38 -6.78 -0.36
N ALA A 97 -20.08 -7.05 0.75
CA ALA A 97 -21.50 -7.39 0.72
C ALA A 97 -22.35 -6.23 0.20
N VAL A 98 -22.06 -4.99 0.60
CA VAL A 98 -22.74 -3.78 0.08
C VAL A 98 -22.52 -3.63 -1.43
N LEU A 99 -21.29 -3.82 -1.92
CA LEU A 99 -21.00 -3.77 -3.36
C LEU A 99 -21.73 -4.88 -4.12
N GLN A 100 -21.77 -6.09 -3.58
CA GLN A 100 -22.44 -7.23 -4.19
C GLN A 100 -23.97 -7.02 -4.23
N GLU A 101 -24.56 -6.51 -3.15
CA GLU A 101 -25.98 -6.14 -3.10
C GLU A 101 -26.30 -5.08 -4.16
N CYS A 102 -25.42 -4.10 -4.38
CA CYS A 102 -25.60 -3.10 -5.42
C CYS A 102 -25.55 -3.71 -6.83
N ILE A 103 -24.61 -4.61 -7.09
CA ILE A 103 -24.47 -5.32 -8.38
C ILE A 103 -25.71 -6.16 -8.67
N ASP A 104 -26.18 -6.96 -7.71
CA ASP A 104 -27.28 -7.90 -7.91
C ASP A 104 -28.67 -7.23 -7.80
N GLY A 105 -28.75 -6.11 -7.06
CA GLY A 105 -30.00 -5.51 -6.59
C GLY A 105 -30.39 -4.18 -7.24
N ALA A 106 -29.50 -3.50 -7.97
CA ALA A 106 -29.77 -2.17 -8.55
C ALA A 106 -31.03 -2.15 -9.43
N GLY A 107 -31.29 -3.24 -10.17
CA GLY A 107 -32.47 -3.39 -11.02
C GLY A 107 -33.82 -3.33 -10.26
N SER A 108 -33.82 -3.59 -8.96
CA SER A 108 -35.03 -3.72 -8.12
C SER A 108 -35.45 -2.41 -7.44
N LEU A 109 -34.61 -1.37 -7.45
CA LEU A 109 -34.91 -0.08 -6.82
C LEU A 109 -36.10 0.59 -7.51
N LEU A 110 -37.12 1.07 -6.82
CA LEU A 110 -38.39 1.48 -7.45
C LEU A 110 -38.55 2.99 -7.63
N THR A 111 -37.83 3.79 -6.86
CA THR A 111 -37.96 5.25 -6.80
C THR A 111 -36.66 5.97 -7.14
N MET A 112 -36.77 7.24 -7.57
CA MET A 112 -35.58 8.05 -7.84
C MET A 112 -34.77 8.32 -6.57
N GLU A 113 -35.45 8.50 -5.43
CA GLU A 113 -34.84 8.69 -4.12
C GLU A 113 -33.98 7.49 -3.70
N GLU A 114 -34.48 6.26 -3.87
CA GLU A 114 -33.70 5.04 -3.56
C GLU A 114 -32.43 4.94 -4.41
N VAL A 115 -32.52 5.27 -5.69
CA VAL A 115 -31.39 5.23 -6.62
C VAL A 115 -30.36 6.32 -6.28
N ASP A 116 -30.81 7.52 -5.92
CA ASP A 116 -29.92 8.63 -5.52
C ASP A 116 -29.27 8.38 -4.15
N ALA A 117 -30.01 7.79 -3.21
CA ALA A 117 -29.48 7.34 -1.93
C ALA A 117 -28.39 6.28 -2.12
N LYS A 118 -28.65 5.24 -2.93
CA LYS A 118 -27.65 4.21 -3.27
C LYS A 118 -26.45 4.77 -4.03
N SER A 119 -26.67 5.76 -4.90
CA SER A 119 -25.58 6.46 -5.58
C SER A 119 -24.65 7.17 -4.59
N THR A 120 -25.22 7.82 -3.59
CA THR A 120 -24.47 8.54 -2.54
C THR A 120 -23.70 7.55 -1.65
N GLU A 121 -24.35 6.47 -1.21
CA GLU A 121 -23.71 5.39 -0.44
C GLU A 121 -22.49 4.82 -1.17
N LEU A 122 -22.61 4.64 -2.49
CA LEU A 122 -21.52 4.12 -3.32
C LEU A 122 -20.34 5.10 -3.47
N ASP A 123 -20.61 6.41 -3.50
CA ASP A 123 -19.56 7.44 -3.51
C ASP A 123 -18.81 7.51 -2.17
N GLU A 124 -19.53 7.42 -1.06
CA GLU A 124 -18.93 7.38 0.28
C GLU A 124 -18.10 6.11 0.49
N LEU A 125 -18.62 4.96 0.06
CA LEU A 125 -17.90 3.69 0.12
C LEU A 125 -16.62 3.74 -0.72
N ARG A 126 -16.69 4.31 -1.93
CA ARG A 126 -15.50 4.49 -2.77
C ARG A 126 -14.44 5.36 -2.08
N ALA A 127 -14.82 6.49 -1.50
CA ALA A 127 -13.88 7.36 -0.80
C ALA A 127 -13.21 6.64 0.38
N THR A 128 -14.00 5.87 1.14
CA THR A 128 -13.50 5.05 2.25
C THR A 128 -12.49 4.01 1.75
N LEU A 129 -12.78 3.34 0.64
CA LEU A 129 -11.92 2.33 0.02
C LEU A 129 -10.63 2.92 -0.60
N GLU A 130 -10.70 4.14 -1.15
CA GLU A 130 -9.53 4.89 -1.63
C GLU A 130 -8.56 5.22 -0.49
N ASP A 131 -9.09 5.68 0.65
CA ASP A 131 -8.29 5.92 1.86
C ASP A 131 -7.71 4.62 2.40
N ALA A 132 -8.52 3.57 2.45
CA ALA A 132 -8.13 2.25 2.89
C ALA A 132 -6.98 1.67 2.06
N LYS A 133 -6.99 1.87 0.75
CA LYS A 133 -5.91 1.48 -0.15
C LYS A 133 -4.65 2.29 0.11
N ARG A 134 -4.77 3.60 0.32
CA ARG A 134 -3.64 4.48 0.63
C ARG A 134 -2.95 4.07 1.92
N GLU A 135 -3.71 3.88 2.99
CA GLU A 135 -3.19 3.43 4.30
C GLU A 135 -2.46 2.08 4.17
N ALA A 136 -2.99 1.13 3.39
CA ALA A 136 -2.36 -0.17 3.18
C ALA A 136 -1.02 -0.06 2.44
N LEU A 137 -0.96 0.78 1.40
CA LEU A 137 0.27 1.01 0.63
C LEU A 137 1.33 1.76 1.46
N GLU A 138 0.92 2.71 2.31
CA GLU A 138 1.82 3.40 3.23
C GLU A 138 2.39 2.44 4.28
N LEU A 139 1.57 1.53 4.80
CA LEU A 139 2.01 0.50 5.75
C LEU A 139 2.98 -0.49 5.09
N GLU A 140 2.70 -0.94 3.85
CA GLU A 140 3.61 -1.78 3.07
C GLU A 140 4.95 -1.06 2.80
N ALA A 141 4.92 0.22 2.46
CA ALA A 141 6.13 1.02 2.26
C ALA A 141 6.92 1.18 3.57
N ALA A 142 6.26 1.43 4.69
CA ALA A 142 6.90 1.53 6.00
C ALA A 142 7.49 0.19 6.45
N GLU A 143 6.81 -0.93 6.20
CA GLU A 143 7.34 -2.28 6.46
C GLU A 143 8.53 -2.61 5.56
N ALA A 144 8.50 -2.21 4.28
CA ALA A 144 9.62 -2.36 3.37
C ALA A 144 10.83 -1.50 3.81
N GLU A 145 10.59 -0.27 4.26
CA GLU A 145 11.63 0.60 4.82
C GLU A 145 12.19 0.03 6.12
N ALA A 146 11.35 -0.47 7.02
CA ALA A 146 11.78 -1.14 8.25
C ALA A 146 12.52 -2.44 7.96
N ALA A 147 12.10 -3.22 6.97
CA ALA A 147 12.79 -4.42 6.51
C ALA A 147 14.14 -4.06 5.90
N GLN A 148 14.23 -3.02 5.08
CA GLN A 148 15.48 -2.51 4.52
C GLN A 148 16.40 -1.98 5.61
N ALA A 149 15.88 -1.22 6.57
CA ALA A 149 16.62 -0.74 7.74
C ALA A 149 17.08 -1.91 8.61
N SER A 150 16.27 -2.95 8.78
CA SER A 150 16.65 -4.17 9.52
C SER A 150 17.66 -5.01 8.77
N TYR A 151 17.59 -5.10 7.43
CA TYR A 151 18.58 -5.78 6.61
C TYR A 151 19.91 -5.02 6.64
N TYR A 152 19.84 -3.69 6.55
CA TYR A 152 20.98 -2.83 6.79
C TYR A 152 21.53 -3.07 8.19
N ASN A 153 20.70 -3.12 9.23
CA ASN A 153 21.09 -3.34 10.62
C ASN A 153 21.37 -4.82 10.97
N ALA A 154 21.08 -5.80 10.13
CA ALA A 154 21.43 -7.21 10.35
C ALA A 154 22.76 -7.52 9.65
N GLY A 155 22.99 -6.93 8.47
CA GLY A 155 24.30 -6.86 7.83
C GLY A 155 25.30 -5.99 8.62
N TYR A 156 24.80 -5.02 9.38
CA TYR A 156 25.62 -4.10 10.17
C TYR A 156 25.62 -4.41 11.69
N GLY A 157 24.56 -4.97 12.27
CA GLY A 157 24.35 -5.02 13.73
C GLY A 157 24.71 -6.34 14.43
N SER A 158 24.89 -7.46 13.71
CA SER A 158 25.38 -8.69 14.37
C SER A 158 26.87 -8.61 14.73
N SER A 159 27.63 -7.69 14.14
CA SER A 159 29.06 -7.50 14.45
C SER A 159 29.38 -6.17 15.13
N TYR A 160 28.43 -5.23 15.22
CA TYR A 160 28.72 -3.85 15.65
C TYR A 160 28.16 -3.47 17.01
N ALA A 161 27.01 -4.02 17.41
CA ALA A 161 26.45 -3.75 18.74
C ALA A 161 27.24 -4.44 19.87
N ALA A 162 27.99 -5.51 19.57
CA ALA A 162 28.88 -6.17 20.53
C ALA A 162 30.30 -5.57 20.59
N ALA A 163 30.66 -4.66 19.67
CA ALA A 163 32.02 -4.14 19.54
C ALA A 163 32.17 -2.67 20.00
N ALA A 164 31.17 -2.10 20.66
CA ALA A 164 31.16 -0.72 21.13
C ALA A 164 32.15 -0.40 22.28
N TYR A 165 33.01 -1.34 22.70
CA TYR A 165 33.98 -1.08 23.77
C TYR A 165 35.29 -1.88 23.65
N TYR A 166 35.94 -1.91 22.49
CA TYR A 166 37.36 -2.27 22.43
C TYR A 166 38.11 -1.40 21.44
N ALA A 167 38.73 -0.33 21.94
CA ALA A 167 39.90 0.22 21.28
C ALA A 167 40.99 -0.86 21.33
N ASN A 168 41.11 -1.68 20.27
CA ASN A 168 42.32 -2.46 20.06
C ASN A 168 43.44 -1.46 19.85
N GLY A 169 44.34 -1.33 20.83
CA GLY A 169 45.37 -0.29 20.92
C GLY A 169 46.39 -0.20 19.77
N SER A 170 46.20 -0.97 18.69
CA SER A 170 47.07 -1.03 17.51
C SER A 170 46.38 -0.61 16.19
N GLY A 171 45.06 -0.43 16.18
CA GLY A 171 44.28 -0.16 14.96
C GLY A 171 44.27 -1.31 13.95
N LEU A 172 43.87 -1.02 12.70
CA LEU A 172 43.82 -2.01 11.61
C LEU A 172 45.22 -2.56 11.26
N THR A 173 45.37 -3.87 11.10
CA THR A 173 46.67 -4.50 10.73
C THR A 173 46.52 -5.44 9.54
N ARG A 174 47.63 -5.71 8.84
CA ARG A 174 47.67 -6.66 7.71
C ARG A 174 47.12 -8.05 8.07
N SER A 175 47.46 -8.56 9.25
CA SER A 175 47.01 -9.88 9.72
C SER A 175 45.61 -9.87 10.32
N GLY A 176 45.18 -8.76 10.93
CA GLY A 176 43.86 -8.65 11.55
C GLY A 176 42.74 -8.44 10.53
N GLY A 177 43.03 -7.71 9.45
CA GLY A 177 42.18 -7.48 8.29
C GLY A 177 40.87 -6.71 8.52
N VAL A 178 40.37 -6.68 9.75
CA VAL A 178 39.20 -5.92 10.19
C VAL A 178 39.53 -5.25 11.53
N ASN A 179 39.07 -4.01 11.71
CA ASN A 179 39.04 -3.30 12.98
C ASN A 179 37.69 -2.60 13.17
N ASN A 180 37.34 -2.22 14.39
CA ASN A 180 36.19 -1.35 14.67
C ASN A 180 36.68 -0.13 15.43
N PHE A 181 36.45 1.07 14.88
CA PHE A 181 36.93 2.32 15.46
C PHE A 181 35.86 3.41 15.38
N ASN A 182 35.60 4.09 16.50
CA ASN A 182 34.60 5.17 16.61
C ASN A 182 33.22 4.82 16.02
N GLY A 183 32.80 3.57 16.23
CA GLY A 183 31.61 3.07 15.57
C GLY A 183 31.73 3.27 14.08
N ARG A 184 32.77 2.69 13.47
CA ARG A 184 32.95 2.40 12.03
C ARG A 184 33.72 1.10 11.89
N ARG A 185 33.36 0.27 10.91
CA ARG A 185 34.14 -0.92 10.55
C ARG A 185 35.29 -0.47 9.65
N GLU A 186 36.51 -0.80 10.02
CA GLU A 186 37.70 -0.50 9.23
C GLU A 186 38.23 -1.78 8.57
N THR A 187 38.44 -1.73 7.27
CA THR A 187 38.96 -2.81 6.43
C THR A 187 40.00 -2.21 5.46
N TYR A 188 40.48 -2.97 4.48
CA TYR A 188 41.52 -2.49 3.57
C TYR A 188 41.28 -2.90 2.11
N TYR A 189 41.74 -2.05 1.19
CA TYR A 189 41.98 -2.42 -0.21
C TYR A 189 43.47 -2.56 -0.46
N SER A 190 43.87 -3.78 -0.82
CA SER A 190 45.19 -4.03 -1.35
C SER A 190 45.31 -3.44 -2.75
N SER A 191 46.25 -2.52 -2.92
CA SER A 191 46.58 -1.94 -4.24
C SER A 191 47.21 -2.97 -5.19
N ASN A 192 47.57 -4.16 -4.71
CA ASN A 192 47.97 -5.30 -5.53
C ASN A 192 46.78 -5.99 -6.20
N VAL A 193 45.57 -5.82 -5.66
CA VAL A 193 44.33 -6.41 -6.19
C VAL A 193 43.47 -5.34 -6.87
N LEU A 194 43.28 -4.21 -6.19
CA LEU A 194 42.45 -3.10 -6.67
C LEU A 194 43.28 -1.81 -6.66
N TYR A 195 43.91 -1.53 -7.81
CA TYR A 195 44.76 -0.35 -7.98
C TYR A 195 43.91 0.91 -8.13
N HIS A 196 44.23 1.96 -7.38
CA HIS A 196 43.61 3.27 -7.55
C HIS A 196 44.43 4.13 -8.53
N TYR A 197 43.77 4.84 -9.46
CA TYR A 197 44.46 5.59 -10.52
C TYR A 197 45.41 6.69 -10.00
N ARG A 198 45.22 7.12 -8.73
CA ARG A 198 46.07 8.12 -8.04
C ARG A 198 47.14 7.51 -7.12
N THR A 199 47.30 6.19 -7.07
CA THR A 199 48.29 5.56 -6.17
C THR A 199 49.71 6.06 -6.42
N GLY A 200 50.06 6.47 -7.65
CA GLY A 200 51.36 7.11 -7.95
C GLY A 200 51.60 8.47 -7.29
N GLU A 201 50.57 9.11 -6.73
CA GLU A 201 50.66 10.37 -5.97
C GLU A 201 50.82 10.14 -4.46
N TRP A 202 50.74 8.90 -4.00
CA TRP A 202 50.70 8.55 -2.58
C TRP A 202 52.02 7.97 -2.10
N THR A 203 52.30 8.15 -0.81
CA THR A 203 53.46 7.58 -0.14
C THR A 203 53.03 6.48 0.82
N GLN A 204 53.78 5.39 0.85
CA GLN A 204 53.50 4.28 1.75
C GLN A 204 54.22 4.50 3.09
N ASP A 205 53.53 4.27 4.21
CA ASP A 205 54.16 4.26 5.53
C ASP A 205 54.84 2.91 5.85
N SER A 206 55.47 2.82 7.03
CA SER A 206 56.20 1.62 7.47
C SER A 206 55.30 0.39 7.71
N GLU A 207 54.01 0.59 7.93
CA GLU A 207 53.03 -0.49 8.08
C GLU A 207 52.36 -0.87 6.74
N GLY A 208 52.66 -0.11 5.69
CA GLY A 208 52.21 -0.36 4.33
C GLY A 208 50.91 0.35 3.93
N PHE A 209 50.45 1.33 4.70
CA PHE A 209 49.27 2.15 4.39
C PHE A 209 49.64 3.32 3.48
N TRP A 210 48.75 3.67 2.56
CA TRP A 210 48.95 4.82 1.69
C TRP A 210 48.54 6.13 2.37
N ARG A 211 49.38 7.15 2.19
CA ARG A 211 49.14 8.53 2.60
C ARG A 211 49.23 9.48 1.42
N ASP A 212 48.36 10.48 1.41
CA ASP A 212 48.43 11.55 0.42
C ASP A 212 49.56 12.55 0.73
N SER A 213 49.75 13.53 -0.16
CA SER A 213 50.78 14.56 -0.03
C SER A 213 50.65 15.44 1.21
N ASP A 214 49.45 15.53 1.79
CA ASP A 214 49.18 16.30 3.00
C ASP A 214 49.34 15.45 4.28
N GLY A 215 49.64 14.15 4.13
CA GLY A 215 49.91 13.22 5.22
C GLY A 215 48.68 12.47 5.74
N TYR A 216 47.50 12.64 5.12
CA TYR A 216 46.27 11.92 5.49
C TYR A 216 46.34 10.49 4.98
N TYR A 217 45.79 9.55 5.75
CA TYR A 217 45.54 8.20 5.27
C TYR A 217 44.49 8.22 4.17
N VAL A 218 44.79 7.54 3.08
CA VAL A 218 43.89 7.44 1.93
C VAL A 218 42.88 6.34 2.19
N VAL A 219 41.59 6.68 2.18
CA VAL A 219 40.51 5.74 2.46
C VAL A 219 39.36 5.82 1.45
N ALA A 220 38.56 4.76 1.39
CA ALA A 220 37.22 4.76 0.81
C ALA A 220 36.15 4.78 1.92
N ALA A 221 35.10 5.58 1.73
CA ALA A 221 33.96 5.68 2.65
C ALA A 221 32.68 6.09 1.90
N GLY A 222 31.74 5.15 1.72
CA GLY A 222 30.52 5.39 0.92
C GLY A 222 29.50 6.36 1.55
N ASP A 223 29.54 6.56 2.86
CA ASP A 223 28.70 7.50 3.61
C ASP A 223 29.32 8.89 3.79
N LYS A 224 30.49 9.15 3.20
CA LYS A 224 31.21 10.42 3.33
C LYS A 224 31.49 11.04 1.98
N ALA A 225 31.48 12.38 1.93
CA ALA A 225 31.84 13.10 0.71
C ALA A 225 33.31 12.87 0.35
N GLN A 226 33.62 12.67 -0.95
CA GLN A 226 35.00 12.63 -1.41
C GLN A 226 35.72 13.96 -1.08
N GLY A 227 36.96 13.86 -0.61
CA GLY A 227 37.76 14.96 -0.11
C GLY A 227 37.53 15.33 1.36
N SER A 228 36.48 14.80 2.02
CA SER A 228 36.26 15.03 3.45
C SER A 228 37.28 14.29 4.31
N THR A 229 37.56 14.83 5.49
CA THR A 229 38.52 14.28 6.46
C THR A 229 37.83 13.83 7.75
N PHE A 230 38.37 12.80 8.40
CA PHE A 230 37.92 12.33 9.71
C PHE A 230 38.99 11.48 10.39
N THR A 231 38.91 11.35 11.72
CA THR A 231 39.81 10.49 12.50
C THR A 231 39.47 9.01 12.34
N GLY A 232 40.45 8.21 11.91
CA GLY A 232 40.41 6.74 11.90
C GLY A 232 41.41 6.14 12.90
N SER A 233 41.45 4.81 13.04
CA SER A 233 42.32 4.15 14.02
C SER A 233 43.82 4.33 13.76
N LYS A 234 44.21 4.61 12.52
CA LYS A 234 45.61 4.87 12.14
C LYS A 234 45.99 6.34 12.20
N GLY A 235 45.01 7.24 12.25
CA GLY A 235 45.18 8.68 12.28
C GLY A 235 44.15 9.39 11.39
N GLU A 236 44.45 10.64 11.01
CA GLU A 236 43.57 11.44 10.16
C GLU A 236 43.49 10.87 8.74
N CYS A 237 42.26 10.61 8.30
CA CYS A 237 41.94 10.03 7.01
C CYS A 237 41.34 11.08 6.07
N LYS A 238 41.48 10.88 4.76
CA LYS A 238 40.80 11.66 3.71
C LYS A 238 40.16 10.71 2.70
N VAL A 239 38.91 10.99 2.32
CA VAL A 239 38.11 10.12 1.45
C VAL A 239 38.49 10.35 -0.02
N TYR A 240 38.96 9.30 -0.70
CA TYR A 240 39.30 9.35 -2.14
C TYR A 240 38.37 8.50 -3.01
N ASP A 241 37.60 7.60 -2.41
CA ASP A 241 36.68 6.69 -3.09
C ASP A 241 35.41 6.48 -2.24
N SER A 242 34.30 6.14 -2.87
CA SER A 242 33.00 5.85 -2.27
C SER A 242 32.53 4.42 -2.52
N GLY A 243 33.40 3.53 -3.02
CA GLY A 243 33.07 2.15 -3.40
C GLY A 243 32.72 1.18 -2.25
N CYS A 244 32.79 1.59 -0.98
CA CYS A 244 32.51 0.72 0.16
C CYS A 244 31.10 0.92 0.74
N ALA A 245 30.59 -0.07 1.47
CA ALA A 245 29.32 0.04 2.17
C ALA A 245 29.34 1.20 3.20
N ALA A 246 28.23 1.90 3.34
CA ALA A 246 28.11 3.01 4.28
C ALA A 246 28.36 2.55 5.73
N GLY A 247 29.16 3.32 6.47
CA GLY A 247 29.66 2.99 7.81
C GLY A 247 30.97 2.18 7.82
N THR A 248 31.44 1.70 6.67
CA THR A 248 32.78 1.13 6.51
C THR A 248 33.80 2.21 6.14
N THR A 249 35.05 2.03 6.55
CA THR A 249 36.23 2.77 6.10
C THR A 249 37.25 1.77 5.57
N ASP A 250 37.47 1.76 4.26
CA ASP A 250 38.50 0.91 3.66
C ASP A 250 39.80 1.70 3.48
N TYR A 251 40.87 1.31 4.17
CA TYR A 251 42.19 1.90 3.98
C TYR A 251 42.84 1.36 2.70
N TYR A 252 43.42 2.25 1.89
CA TYR A 252 44.28 1.80 0.82
C TYR A 252 45.63 1.37 1.39
N THR A 253 46.08 0.17 1.02
CA THR A 253 47.36 -0.40 1.43
C THR A 253 48.13 -0.94 0.23
N GLY A 254 49.45 -1.06 0.36
CA GLY A 254 50.32 -1.60 -0.71
C GLY A 254 50.72 -3.06 -0.52
N TRP A 255 50.12 -3.75 0.44
CA TRP A 255 50.44 -5.13 0.79
C TRP A 255 49.39 -6.15 0.33
#